data_AF-A0A537XJB4-F1
#
_entry.id   AF-A0A537XJB4-F1
#
_cell.length_a   1.000
_cell.length_b   1.000
_cell.length_c   1.000
_cell.angle_alpha   90.00
_cell.angle_beta   90.00
_cell.angle_gamma   90.00
#
_symmetry.space_group_name_H-M   'P 1'
#
loop_
_entity.id
_entity.type
_entity.pdbx_description
1 polymer ?
#
loop_
_entity_poly.entity_id
_entity_poly.type
_entity_poly.pdbx_seq_one_letter_code
_entity_poly.pdbx_strand_id
1 'polypeptide(L)'
;MKQSTHEVFTRDEVAQPGSDRTFGLVMAGALALVSLLNGWHLGRVWPWTFAASVLLLIAALSWPSSLHPLNRLWMKLGLILHRIVNPIVMGLLFYGTIFPTGLVMRARGRDLLRLKREAGARSYWIARVPGPAPETMRDQF
;
A
#
# COMPACT_ATOMS: atom_id res chain seq x y z
N MET A 1 -19.79 6.79 -23.82
CA MET A 1 -19.96 5.55 -24.62
C MET A 1 -20.34 4.44 -23.64
N LYS A 2 -21.50 3.79 -23.78
CA LYS A 2 -21.93 2.69 -22.88
C LYS A 2 -21.02 1.49 -23.10
N GLN A 3 -20.36 1.00 -22.05
CA GLN A 3 -19.57 -0.24 -22.09
C GLN A 3 -20.51 -1.45 -22.16
N SER A 4 -20.26 -2.36 -23.11
CA SER A 4 -21.07 -3.58 -23.36
C SER A 4 -20.44 -4.86 -22.77
N THR A 5 -19.49 -4.72 -21.84
CA THR A 5 -18.77 -5.83 -21.23
C THR A 5 -19.13 -5.90 -19.75
N HIS A 6 -19.32 -7.11 -19.21
CA HIS A 6 -19.61 -7.33 -17.78
C HIS A 6 -18.43 -7.00 -16.85
N GLU A 7 -17.27 -6.65 -17.39
CA GLU A 7 -16.06 -6.33 -16.63
C GLU A 7 -15.87 -4.81 -16.51
N VAL A 8 -15.73 -4.34 -15.27
CA VAL A 8 -15.46 -2.94 -14.92
C VAL A 8 -13.95 -2.75 -14.81
N PHE A 9 -13.31 -2.26 -15.86
CA PHE A 9 -11.84 -2.05 -15.91
C PHE A 9 -11.35 -0.81 -15.15
N THR A 10 -12.26 0.09 -14.79
CA THR A 10 -11.96 1.32 -14.03
C THR A 10 -12.81 1.32 -12.78
N ARG A 11 -12.29 0.72 -11.70
CA ARG A 11 -12.74 1.06 -10.35
C ARG A 11 -12.00 2.33 -9.95
N ASP A 12 -12.64 3.48 -10.18
CA ASP A 12 -12.25 4.71 -9.49
C ASP A 12 -12.62 4.53 -8.02
N GLU A 13 -11.75 3.88 -7.25
CA GLU A 13 -11.81 4.00 -5.80
C GLU A 13 -11.47 5.45 -5.47
N VAL A 14 -12.51 6.28 -5.41
CA VAL A 14 -12.41 7.64 -4.87
C VAL A 14 -12.00 7.47 -3.42
N ALA A 15 -10.70 7.56 -3.15
CA ALA A 15 -10.16 7.56 -1.80
C ALA A 15 -10.87 8.66 -1.01
N GLN A 16 -11.83 8.26 -0.17
CA GLN A 16 -12.57 9.21 0.64
C GLN A 16 -11.56 9.89 1.58
N PRO A 17 -11.46 11.22 1.59
CA PRO A 17 -10.57 11.89 2.52
C PRO A 17 -10.97 11.49 3.93
N GLY A 18 -10.01 10.93 4.68
CA GLY A 18 -10.23 10.50 6.06
C GLY A 18 -10.78 11.65 6.92
N SER A 19 -11.67 11.32 7.86
CA SER A 19 -12.34 12.29 8.74
C SER A 19 -11.34 13.27 9.37
N ASP A 20 -11.60 14.58 9.26
CA ASP A 20 -10.73 15.65 9.78
C ASP A 20 -10.40 15.48 11.27
N ARG A 21 -11.32 14.87 12.03
CA ARG A 21 -11.14 14.55 13.45
C ARG A 21 -10.03 13.53 13.68
N THR A 22 -9.95 12.51 12.81
CA THR A 22 -8.92 11.47 12.90
C THR A 22 -7.55 12.06 12.57
N PHE A 23 -7.46 12.93 11.57
CA PHE A 23 -6.23 13.66 11.25
C PHE A 23 -5.75 14.52 12.43
N GLY A 24 -6.65 15.29 13.04
CA GLY A 24 -6.34 16.11 14.23
C GLY A 24 -5.83 15.29 15.41
N LEU A 25 -6.46 14.14 15.70
CA LEU A 25 -6.04 13.24 16.79
C LEU A 25 -4.67 12.61 16.53
N VAL A 26 -4.40 12.15 15.31
CA VAL A 26 -3.09 11.55 14.95
C VAL A 26 -1.97 12.59 15.04
N MET A 27 -2.20 13.83 14.57
CA MET A 27 -1.22 14.91 14.68
C MET A 27 -0.99 15.38 16.11
N ALA A 28 -2.06 15.50 16.91
CA ALA A 28 -1.93 15.83 18.33
C ALA A 28 -1.14 14.75 19.09
N GLY A 29 -1.44 13.47 18.84
CA GLY A 29 -0.71 12.33 19.42
C GLY A 29 0.76 12.29 19.00
N ALA A 30 1.06 12.51 17.71
CA ALA A 30 2.43 12.55 17.21
C ALA A 30 3.24 13.69 17.86
N LEU A 31 2.67 14.89 17.94
CA LEU A 31 3.32 16.03 18.60
C LEU A 31 3.47 15.84 20.11
N ALA A 32 2.50 15.20 20.77
CA ALA A 32 2.60 14.85 22.18
C ALA A 32 3.75 13.86 22.42
N LEU A 33 3.93 12.86 21.54
CA LEU A 33 5.03 11.91 21.62
C LEU A 33 6.39 12.59 21.41
N VAL A 34 6.50 13.45 20.39
CA VAL A 34 7.71 14.25 20.12
C VAL A 34 8.03 15.17 21.30
N SER A 35 7.00 15.80 21.88
CA SER A 35 7.15 16.61 23.09
C SER A 35 7.68 15.75 24.23
N LEU A 36 7.07 14.59 24.52
CA LEU A 36 7.51 13.70 25.61
C LEU A 36 8.98 13.26 25.46
N LEU A 37 9.39 12.90 24.23
CA LEU A 37 10.78 12.53 23.91
C LEU A 37 11.75 13.70 24.06
N ASN A 38 11.36 14.91 23.65
CA ASN A 38 12.19 16.11 23.75
C ASN A 38 12.32 16.59 25.21
N GLY A 39 11.25 16.45 26.00
CA GLY A 39 11.24 16.71 27.44
C GLY A 39 12.16 15.76 28.20
N TRP A 40 12.19 14.48 27.81
CA TRP A 40 13.12 13.48 28.37
C TRP A 40 14.58 13.86 28.08
N HIS A 41 14.87 14.42 26.91
CA HIS A 41 16.22 14.81 26.49
C HIS A 41 16.65 16.24 26.92
N LEU A 42 15.90 16.93 27.80
CA LEU A 42 16.24 18.27 28.30
C LEU A 42 16.34 19.37 27.20
N GLY A 43 15.63 19.20 26.08
CA GLY A 43 15.65 20.20 25.00
C GLY A 43 14.88 21.48 25.34
N ARG A 44 15.53 22.64 25.18
CA ARG A 44 14.96 24.00 25.43
C ARG A 44 13.65 24.29 24.67
N VAL A 45 13.36 23.53 23.62
CA VAL A 45 12.18 23.65 22.75
C VAL A 45 10.95 22.86 23.26
N TRP A 46 11.08 22.11 24.35
CA TRP A 46 9.99 21.31 24.91
C TRP A 46 8.71 22.11 25.25
N PRO A 47 8.77 23.31 25.88
CA PRO A 47 7.56 24.07 26.22
C PRO A 47 6.79 24.54 24.99
N TRP A 48 7.50 24.92 23.92
CA TRP A 48 6.90 25.37 22.66
C TRP A 48 6.23 24.22 21.90
N THR A 49 6.86 23.04 21.87
CA THR A 49 6.27 21.85 21.24
C THR A 49 5.07 21.32 22.03
N PHE A 50 5.10 21.41 23.36
CA PHE A 50 3.97 21.05 24.21
C PHE A 50 2.80 22.02 24.04
N ALA A 51 3.06 23.33 24.06
CA ALA A 51 2.03 24.35 23.83
C ALA A 51 1.40 24.22 22.42
N ALA A 52 2.21 23.92 21.40
CA ALA A 52 1.72 23.64 20.05
C ALA A 52 0.84 22.37 20.00
N SER A 53 1.22 21.30 20.71
CA SER A 53 0.43 20.07 20.82
C SER A 53 -0.92 20.31 21.49
N VAL A 54 -0.95 21.05 22.60
CA VAL A 54 -2.18 21.39 23.34
C VAL A 54 -3.08 22.31 22.52
N LEU A 55 -2.52 23.33 21.85
CA LEU A 55 -3.28 24.21 20.96
C LEU A 55 -3.88 23.43 19.77
N LEU A 56 -3.12 22.51 19.18
CA LEU A 56 -3.63 21.64 18.11
C LEU A 56 -4.69 20.67 18.60
N LEU A 57 -4.54 20.12 19.81
CA LEU A 57 -5.55 19.26 20.44
C LEU A 57 -6.86 20.04 20.67
N ILE A 58 -6.78 21.26 21.20
CA ILE A 58 -7.93 22.14 21.42
C ILE A 58 -8.57 22.55 20.10
N ALA A 59 -7.78 22.88 19.08
CA ALA A 59 -8.27 23.20 17.74
C ALA A 59 -8.94 21.99 17.07
N ALA A 60 -8.39 20.80 17.23
CA ALA A 60 -8.96 19.55 16.71
C ALA A 60 -10.30 19.19 17.38
N LEU A 61 -10.46 19.50 18.68
CA LEU A 61 -11.68 19.21 19.43
C LEU A 61 -12.75 20.30 19.27
N SER A 62 -12.36 21.58 19.19
CA SER A 62 -13.29 22.71 19.22
C SER A 62 -13.72 23.18 17.84
N TRP A 63 -12.84 23.08 16.82
CA TRP A 63 -13.11 23.64 15.49
C TRP A 63 -12.47 22.82 14.35
N PRO A 64 -12.97 21.59 14.07
CA PRO A 64 -12.41 20.71 13.05
C PRO A 64 -12.47 21.31 11.62
N SER A 65 -13.42 22.20 11.35
CA SER A 65 -13.62 22.81 10.03
C SER A 65 -12.43 23.68 9.56
N SER A 66 -11.67 24.27 10.49
CA SER A 66 -10.46 25.06 10.15
C SER A 66 -9.29 24.17 9.76
N LEU A 67 -9.29 22.90 10.17
CA LEU A 67 -8.28 21.90 9.83
C LEU A 67 -8.56 21.18 8.51
N HIS A 68 -9.76 21.35 7.94
CA HIS A 68 -10.17 20.75 6.66
C HIS A 68 -9.22 21.06 5.48
N PRO A 69 -8.76 22.31 5.22
CA PRO A 69 -7.81 22.56 4.13
C PRO A 69 -6.44 21.92 4.39
N LEU A 70 -6.02 21.83 5.66
CA LEU A 70 -4.76 21.22 6.05
C LEU A 70 -4.81 19.69 5.92
N ASN A 71 -5.91 19.05 6.34
CA ASN A 71 -6.14 17.62 6.14
C ASN A 71 -6.12 17.27 4.65
N ARG A 72 -6.77 18.08 3.81
CA ARG A 72 -6.76 17.87 2.36
C ARG A 72 -5.36 18.00 1.75
N LEU A 73 -4.56 18.97 2.21
CA LEU A 73 -3.18 19.12 1.75
C LEU A 73 -2.30 17.95 2.20
N TRP A 74 -2.44 17.53 3.46
CA TRP A 74 -1.75 16.38 4.01
C TRP A 74 -2.10 15.09 3.27
N MET A 75 -3.38 14.88 2.95
CA MET A 75 -3.82 13.73 2.17
C MET A 75 -3.21 13.72 0.77
N LYS A 76 -3.17 14.89 0.10
CA LYS A 76 -2.49 15.03 -1.20
C LYS A 76 -1.00 14.71 -1.10
N LEU A 77 -0.31 15.20 -0.07
CA LEU A 77 1.08 14.85 0.18
C LEU A 77 1.25 13.34 0.42
N GLY A 78 0.36 12.73 1.20
CA GLY A 78 0.31 11.29 1.42
C GLY A 78 0.16 10.50 0.12
N LEU A 79 -0.70 10.95 -0.80
CA LEU A 79 -0.88 10.33 -2.11
C LEU A 79 0.37 10.46 -3.00
N ILE A 80 1.02 11.64 -3.00
CA ILE A 80 2.27 11.85 -3.74
C ILE A 80 3.38 10.96 -3.16
N LEU A 81 3.50 10.92 -1.84
CA LEU A 81 4.45 10.06 -1.16
C LEU A 81 4.17 8.60 -1.46
N HIS A 82 2.92 8.15 -1.41
CA HIS A 82 2.54 6.79 -1.78
C HIS A 82 2.94 6.46 -3.22
N ARG A 83 2.75 7.39 -4.16
CA ARG A 83 3.19 7.21 -5.57
C ARG A 83 4.70 7.03 -5.70
N ILE A 84 5.50 7.52 -4.76
CA ILE A 84 6.96 7.36 -4.76
C ILE A 84 7.36 6.10 -3.99
N VAL A 85 6.79 5.91 -2.79
CA VAL A 85 7.07 4.78 -1.91
C VAL A 85 6.64 3.46 -2.54
N ASN A 86 5.49 3.42 -3.22
CA ASN A 86 4.99 2.18 -3.81
C ASN A 86 5.96 1.60 -4.86
N PRO A 87 6.45 2.36 -5.88
CA PRO A 87 7.52 1.89 -6.77
C PRO A 87 8.81 1.52 -6.05
N ILE A 88 9.21 2.25 -5.01
CA ILE A 88 10.44 1.94 -4.24
C ILE A 88 10.30 0.60 -3.53
N VAL A 89 9.19 0.37 -2.83
CA VAL A 89 8.90 -0.88 -2.12
C VAL A 89 8.78 -2.04 -3.12
N MET A 90 8.05 -1.84 -4.22
CA MET A 90 7.95 -2.85 -5.29
C MET A 90 9.31 -3.14 -5.92
N GLY A 91 10.15 -2.12 -6.12
CA GLY A 91 11.52 -2.28 -6.59
C GLY A 91 12.38 -3.04 -5.59
N LEU A 92 12.31 -2.72 -4.30
CA LEU A 92 13.04 -3.41 -3.25
C LEU A 92 12.61 -4.88 -3.14
N LEU A 93 11.32 -5.18 -3.22
CA LEU A 93 10.82 -6.55 -3.27
C LEU A 93 11.33 -7.26 -4.52
N PHE A 94 11.25 -6.62 -5.69
CA PHE A 94 11.70 -7.24 -6.93
C PHE A 94 13.21 -7.55 -6.89
N TYR A 95 14.05 -6.56 -6.58
CA TYR A 95 15.50 -6.74 -6.59
C TYR A 95 16.04 -7.46 -5.34
N GLY A 96 15.31 -7.42 -4.23
CA GLY A 96 15.70 -8.05 -2.97
C GLY A 96 15.24 -9.50 -2.83
N THR A 97 14.09 -9.87 -3.39
CA THR A 97 13.55 -11.25 -3.26
C THR A 97 13.36 -11.93 -4.60
N ILE A 98 12.64 -11.33 -5.54
CA ILE A 98 12.21 -12.01 -6.78
C ILE A 98 13.41 -12.26 -7.70
N PHE A 99 14.18 -11.22 -8.01
CA PHE A 99 15.35 -11.25 -8.87
C PHE A 99 16.43 -12.22 -8.38
N PRO A 100 16.90 -12.16 -7.11
CA PRO A 100 17.91 -13.10 -6.63
C PRO A 100 17.38 -14.54 -6.59
N THR A 101 16.10 -14.74 -6.26
CA THR A 101 15.48 -16.06 -6.33
C THR A 101 15.53 -16.62 -7.75
N GLY A 102 15.14 -15.83 -8.75
CA GLY A 102 15.24 -16.22 -10.16
C GLY A 102 16.67 -16.51 -10.60
N LEU A 103 17.64 -15.71 -10.14
CA LEU A 103 19.06 -15.93 -10.44
C LEU A 103 19.58 -17.24 -9.85
N VAL A 104 19.23 -17.55 -8.59
CA VAL A 104 19.56 -18.82 -7.93
C VAL A 104 18.92 -20.01 -8.65
N MET A 105 17.66 -19.90 -9.06
CA MET A 105 17.00 -20.96 -9.83
C MET A 105 17.69 -21.20 -11.18
N ARG A 106 18.07 -20.13 -11.88
CA ARG A 106 18.80 -20.21 -13.15
C ARG A 106 20.18 -20.83 -12.97
N ALA A 107 20.91 -20.46 -11.92
CA ALA A 107 22.19 -21.06 -11.58
C ALA A 107 22.07 -22.56 -11.24
N ARG A 108 20.97 -22.98 -10.61
CA ARG A 108 20.64 -24.39 -10.36
C ARG A 108 20.07 -25.13 -11.59
N GLY A 109 20.00 -24.48 -12.75
CA GLY A 109 19.47 -25.07 -13.99
C GLY A 109 17.97 -25.36 -13.97
N ARG A 110 17.21 -24.81 -13.01
CA ARG A 110 15.76 -25.02 -12.89
C ARG A 110 15.03 -24.02 -13.79
N ASP A 111 14.46 -24.51 -14.88
CA ASP A 111 13.60 -23.72 -15.79
C ASP A 111 12.12 -24.02 -15.50
N LEU A 112 11.54 -23.34 -14.51
CA LEU A 112 10.13 -23.53 -14.12
C LEU A 112 9.15 -23.10 -15.22
N LEU A 113 9.53 -22.08 -15.99
CA LEU A 113 8.69 -21.46 -17.00
C LEU A 113 8.93 -22.06 -18.39
N ARG A 114 9.85 -23.03 -18.52
CA ARG A 114 10.23 -23.69 -19.78
C ARG A 114 10.53 -22.67 -20.90
N LEU A 115 11.30 -21.62 -20.56
CA LEU A 115 11.62 -20.53 -21.50
C LEU A 115 12.48 -21.01 -22.67
N LYS A 116 13.23 -22.10 -22.51
CA LYS A 116 14.06 -22.63 -23.60
C LYS A 116 13.17 -23.19 -24.71
N ARG A 117 13.33 -22.64 -25.93
CA ARG A 117 12.61 -23.11 -27.11
C ARG A 117 13.19 -24.45 -27.58
N GLU A 118 12.38 -25.49 -27.54
CA GLU A 118 12.70 -26.82 -28.05
C GLU A 118 12.26 -26.91 -29.53
N ALA A 119 13.23 -26.90 -30.46
CA ALA A 119 12.96 -26.93 -31.89
C ALA A 119 12.34 -28.26 -32.38
N GLY A 120 12.54 -29.35 -31.63
CA GLY A 120 11.97 -30.67 -31.93
C GLY A 120 10.63 -30.96 -31.26
N ALA A 121 10.09 -30.04 -30.46
CA ALA A 121 8.85 -30.27 -29.73
C ALA A 121 7.64 -30.22 -30.68
N ARG A 122 6.85 -31.30 -30.72
CA ARG A 122 5.59 -31.35 -31.50
C ARG A 122 4.53 -30.38 -30.95
N SER A 123 4.55 -30.10 -29.65
CA SER A 123 3.66 -29.16 -28.97
C SER A 123 4.22 -28.78 -27.59
N TYR A 124 4.03 -27.52 -27.19
CA TYR A 124 4.34 -27.03 -25.83
C TYR A 124 3.17 -27.25 -24.85
N TRP A 125 2.06 -27.81 -25.32
CA TRP A 125 0.87 -28.04 -24.50
C TRP A 125 1.16 -29.03 -23.36
N ILE A 126 0.95 -28.58 -22.13
CA ILE A 126 1.04 -29.44 -20.95
C ILE A 126 -0.30 -30.15 -20.80
N ALA A 127 -0.35 -31.43 -21.18
CA ALA A 127 -1.53 -32.26 -20.99
C ALA A 127 -1.86 -32.34 -19.50
N ARG A 128 -3.09 -31.95 -19.14
CA ARG A 128 -3.58 -32.05 -17.77
C ARG A 128 -4.06 -33.48 -17.55
N VAL A 129 -3.78 -34.02 -16.37
CA VAL A 129 -4.41 -35.26 -15.93
C VAL A 129 -5.92 -35.01 -15.81
N PRO A 130 -6.80 -35.94 -16.21
CA PRO A 130 -8.24 -35.77 -16.06
C PRO A 130 -8.56 -35.34 -14.63
N GLY A 131 -9.34 -34.26 -14.50
CA GLY A 131 -9.82 -33.80 -13.19
C GLY A 131 -10.69 -34.86 -12.52
N PRO A 132 -10.97 -34.70 -11.21
CA PRO A 132 -11.86 -35.59 -10.49
C PRO A 132 -13.22 -35.70 -11.20
N ALA A 133 -13.89 -36.85 -11.05
CA ALA A 133 -15.14 -37.14 -11.74
C ALA A 133 -16.16 -36.00 -11.51
N PRO A 134 -17.01 -35.67 -12.51
CA PRO A 134 -17.99 -34.58 -12.43
C PRO A 134 -18.86 -34.61 -11.17
N GLU A 135 -19.12 -35.83 -10.66
CA GLU A 135 -19.83 -36.13 -9.40
C GLU A 135 -19.26 -35.42 -8.15
N THR A 136 -18.01 -34.93 -8.20
CA THR A 136 -17.34 -34.26 -7.07
C THR A 136 -17.69 -32.78 -6.92
N MET A 137 -18.32 -32.16 -7.92
CA MET A 137 -18.80 -30.78 -7.84
C MET A 137 -20.22 -30.77 -7.28
N ARG A 138 -20.34 -30.61 -5.96
CA ARG A 138 -21.61 -30.68 -5.23
C ARG A 138 -22.58 -29.53 -5.54
N ASP A 139 -22.06 -28.36 -5.91
CA ASP A 139 -22.84 -27.15 -6.18
C ASP A 139 -22.24 -26.40 -7.38
N GLN A 140 -22.60 -26.81 -8.61
CA GLN A 140 -22.11 -26.16 -9.83
C GLN A 140 -23.01 -24.99 -10.30
N PHE A 141 -24.13 -24.75 -9.63
CA PHE A 141 -25.08 -23.67 -9.92
C PHE A 141 -25.61 -23.04 -8.64
#